data_AF-A0A6B1ATF3-F1
#
_entry.id   AF-A0A6B1ATF3-F1
#
_cell.length_a   1.000
_cell.length_b   1.000
_cell.length_c   1.000
_cell.angle_alpha   90.00
_cell.angle_beta   90.00
_cell.angle_gamma   90.00
#
_symmetry.space_group_name_H-M   'P 1'
#
loop_
_entity.id
_entity.type
_entity.pdbx_description
1 polymer ?
#
loop_
_entity_poly.entity_id
_entity_poly.type
_entity_poly.pdbx_seq_one_letter_code
_entity_poly.pdbx_strand_id
1 'polypeptide(L)'
;MQLSTSSDRRHVMDEKLFKELEANLKEAVKVAKGASKPKSIYVVLTPAQIKAIRASVNMSQASFARAFQLSTDTIKGWEQGKRKPDAAATNYLRLIRANPELVLKTLAA
;
A
#
# COMPACT_ATOMS: atom_id res chain seq x y z
N MET A 1 -38.72 -10.75 36.40
CA MET A 1 -38.98 -9.57 35.55
C MET A 1 -37.84 -8.59 35.74
N GLN A 2 -36.87 -8.54 34.82
CA GLN A 2 -36.07 -7.34 34.53
C GLN A 2 -35.66 -7.41 33.05
N LEU A 3 -36.36 -6.65 32.23
CA LEU A 3 -36.01 -6.40 30.84
C LEU A 3 -34.82 -5.42 30.85
N SER A 4 -33.59 -5.92 30.74
CA SER A 4 -32.44 -5.05 30.52
C SER A 4 -32.57 -4.46 29.11
N THR A 5 -32.82 -3.16 29.07
CA THR A 5 -33.27 -2.44 27.90
C THR A 5 -32.12 -2.21 26.90
N SER A 6 -32.48 -2.12 25.62
CA SER A 6 -31.62 -1.74 24.48
C SER A 6 -30.86 -0.41 24.63
N SER A 7 -31.06 0.32 25.74
CA SER A 7 -30.39 1.59 26.05
C SER A 7 -28.98 1.40 26.62
N ASP A 8 -28.76 0.34 27.40
CA ASP A 8 -27.50 0.10 28.12
C ASP A 8 -26.36 -0.34 27.17
N ARG A 9 -26.67 -1.15 26.16
CA ARG A 9 -25.70 -1.58 25.12
C ARG A 9 -25.25 -0.44 24.19
N ARG A 10 -26.04 0.62 24.03
CA ARG A 10 -25.66 1.78 23.19
C ARG A 10 -24.63 2.68 23.88
N HIS A 11 -24.69 2.77 25.21
CA HIS A 11 -23.75 3.59 25.99
C HIS A 11 -22.35 2.94 26.10
N VAL A 12 -22.32 1.62 26.33
CA VAL A 12 -21.06 0.85 26.43
C VAL A 12 -20.31 0.79 25.09
N MET A 13 -21.03 0.74 23.95
CA MET A 13 -20.40 0.74 22.63
C MET A 13 -19.72 2.09 22.31
N ASP A 14 -20.28 3.19 22.81
CA ASP A 14 -19.74 4.54 22.62
C ASP A 14 -18.47 4.76 23.46
N GLU A 15 -18.43 4.29 24.71
CA GLU A 15 -17.24 4.39 25.56
C GLU A 15 -16.08 3.52 25.04
N LYS A 16 -16.37 2.30 24.59
CA LYS A 16 -15.35 1.41 24.00
C LYS A 16 -14.78 2.02 22.71
N LEU A 17 -15.66 2.51 21.83
CA LEU A 17 -15.25 3.14 20.58
C LEU A 17 -14.43 4.41 20.83
N PHE A 18 -14.84 5.23 21.80
CA PHE A 18 -14.11 6.44 22.20
C PHE A 18 -12.69 6.11 22.69
N LYS A 19 -12.55 5.11 23.58
CA LYS A 19 -11.24 4.66 24.08
C LYS A 19 -10.35 4.11 22.95
N GLU A 20 -10.93 3.38 22.01
CA GLU A 20 -10.21 2.86 20.85
C GLU A 20 -9.74 3.98 19.92
N LEU A 21 -10.58 5.00 19.68
CA LEU A 21 -10.23 6.16 18.89
C LEU A 21 -9.12 6.98 19.55
N GLU A 22 -9.21 7.23 20.86
CA GLU A 22 -8.19 7.94 21.63
C GLU A 22 -6.84 7.21 21.58
N ALA A 23 -6.84 5.88 21.71
CA ALA A 23 -5.64 5.07 21.59
C ALA A 23 -5.01 5.17 20.19
N ASN A 24 -5.82 5.08 19.14
CA ASN A 24 -5.37 5.19 17.76
C ASN A 24 -4.79 6.59 17.44
N LEU A 25 -5.40 7.66 17.95
CA LEU A 25 -4.89 9.03 17.81
C LEU A 25 -3.55 9.23 18.51
N LYS A 26 -3.40 8.73 19.74
CA LYS A 26 -2.12 8.78 20.47
C LYS A 26 -1.03 8.03 19.71
N GLU A 27 -1.36 6.89 19.12
CA GLU A 27 -0.43 6.12 18.30
C GLU A 27 -0.07 6.85 16.99
N ALA A 28 -1.04 7.49 16.33
CA ALA A 28 -0.80 8.30 15.14
C ALA A 28 0.17 9.46 15.41
N VAL A 29 0.06 10.12 16.58
CA VAL A 29 1.01 11.18 16.98
C VAL A 29 2.42 10.62 17.19
N LYS A 30 2.57 9.42 17.78
CA LYS A 30 3.89 8.77 17.93
C LYS A 30 4.50 8.46 16.57
N VAL A 31 3.71 7.97 15.63
CA VAL A 31 4.14 7.71 14.25
C VAL A 31 4.58 9.00 13.55
N ALA A 32 3.78 10.07 13.66
CA ALA A 32 4.09 11.36 13.06
C ALA A 32 5.38 11.98 13.63
N LYS A 33 5.67 11.77 14.92
CA LYS A 33 6.91 12.19 15.59
C LYS A 33 8.10 11.24 15.34
N GLY A 34 7.91 10.16 14.58
CA GLY A 34 8.96 9.16 14.33
C GLY A 34 9.28 8.25 15.52
N ALA A 35 8.50 8.30 16.60
CA ALA A 35 8.68 7.51 17.81
C ALA A 35 8.13 6.07 17.70
N SER A 36 7.36 5.76 16.66
CA SER A 36 6.85 4.42 16.37
C SER A 36 6.66 4.20 14.86
N LYS A 37 6.70 2.94 14.41
CA LYS A 37 6.37 2.59 13.02
C LYS A 37 4.85 2.48 12.84
N PRO A 38 4.29 2.84 11.67
CA PRO A 38 2.87 2.64 11.40
C PRO A 38 2.48 1.15 11.47
N LYS A 39 1.30 0.84 12.03
CA LYS A 39 0.74 -0.53 12.02
C LYS A 39 0.46 -1.04 10.60
N SER A 40 0.16 -0.16 9.65
CA SER A 40 0.02 -0.47 8.23
C SER A 40 0.56 0.67 7.37
N ILE A 41 1.25 0.34 6.28
CA ILE A 41 1.80 1.30 5.33
C ILE A 41 1.18 1.04 3.97
N TYR A 42 0.11 1.78 3.64
CA TYR A 42 -0.37 1.86 2.27
C TYR A 42 0.52 2.82 1.50
N VAL A 43 1.52 2.28 0.82
CA VAL A 43 2.36 3.07 -0.10
C VAL A 43 1.60 3.20 -1.41
N VAL A 44 1.33 4.44 -1.82
CA VAL A 44 0.85 4.73 -3.17
C VAL A 44 2.02 5.27 -3.96
N LEU A 45 2.37 4.60 -5.07
CA LEU A 45 3.42 5.08 -5.96
C LEU A 45 2.88 6.17 -6.89
N THR A 46 3.62 7.28 -6.99
CA THR A 46 3.32 8.32 -7.99
C THR A 46 3.73 7.86 -9.40
N PRO A 47 3.14 8.43 -10.47
CA PRO A 47 3.55 8.10 -11.84
C PRO A 47 5.06 8.27 -12.08
N ALA A 48 5.65 9.33 -11.50
CA ALA A 48 7.09 9.58 -11.56
C ALA A 48 7.91 8.51 -10.84
N GLN A 49 7.46 8.02 -9.68
CA GLN A 49 8.13 6.93 -8.96
C GLN A 49 8.08 5.63 -9.76
N ILE A 50 6.96 5.32 -10.42
CA ILE A 50 6.82 4.11 -11.25
C ILE A 50 7.80 4.20 -12.43
N LYS A 51 7.87 5.36 -13.10
CA LYS A 51 8.84 5.61 -14.18
C LYS A 51 10.28 5.48 -13.69
N ALA A 52 10.59 5.97 -12.49
CA ALA A 52 11.91 5.86 -11.88
C ALA A 52 12.31 4.40 -11.58
N ILE A 53 11.36 3.57 -11.12
CA ILE A 53 11.61 2.13 -10.92
C ILE A 53 11.99 1.47 -12.24
N ARG A 54 11.24 1.72 -13.32
CA ARG A 54 11.60 1.20 -14.64
C ARG A 54 12.97 1.72 -15.12
N ALA A 55 13.22 3.02 -14.95
CA ALA A 55 14.48 3.63 -15.38
C ALA A 55 15.68 3.06 -14.60
N SER A 56 15.51 2.69 -13.33
CA SER A 56 16.58 2.11 -12.50
C SER A 56 17.15 0.78 -13.03
N VAL A 57 16.38 0.08 -13.87
CA VAL A 57 16.80 -1.16 -14.54
C VAL A 57 17.13 -0.95 -16.02
N ASN A 58 17.24 0.30 -16.49
CA ASN A 58 17.60 0.69 -17.86
C ASN A 58 16.72 0.06 -18.96
N MET A 59 15.44 -0.15 -18.68
CA MET A 59 14.51 -0.77 -19.63
C MET A 59 13.54 0.23 -20.25
N SER A 60 13.19 0.00 -21.53
CA SER A 60 12.04 0.65 -22.17
C SER A 60 10.73 0.20 -21.51
N GLN A 61 9.61 0.92 -21.73
CA GLN A 61 8.30 0.50 -21.20
C GLN A 61 7.92 -0.91 -21.65
N ALA A 62 8.15 -1.24 -22.92
CA ALA A 62 7.84 -2.55 -23.49
C ALA A 62 8.77 -3.66 -22.94
N SER A 63 10.07 -3.37 -22.82
CA SER A 63 11.05 -4.32 -22.26
C SER A 63 10.74 -4.61 -20.79
N PHE A 64 10.43 -3.58 -20.00
CA PHE A 64 10.06 -3.73 -18.60
C PHE A 64 8.78 -4.52 -18.43
N ALA A 65 7.74 -4.18 -19.22
CA ALA A 65 6.49 -4.90 -19.20
C ALA A 65 6.69 -6.40 -19.49
N ARG A 66 7.43 -6.72 -20.56
CA ARG A 66 7.75 -8.12 -20.91
C ARG A 66 8.54 -8.84 -19.83
N ALA A 67 9.60 -8.23 -19.32
CA ALA A 67 10.50 -8.85 -18.35
C ALA A 67 9.78 -9.18 -17.03
N PHE A 68 8.85 -8.32 -16.62
CA PHE A 68 8.12 -8.44 -15.36
C PHE A 68 6.67 -8.93 -15.53
N GLN A 69 6.34 -9.55 -16.66
CA GLN A 69 5.02 -10.16 -16.95
C GLN A 69 3.83 -9.19 -16.75
N LEU A 70 4.00 -7.94 -17.18
CA LEU A 70 2.97 -6.89 -17.21
C LEU A 70 2.66 -6.52 -18.66
N SER A 71 1.52 -5.86 -18.91
CA SER A 71 1.25 -5.28 -20.22
C SER A 71 1.92 -3.91 -20.38
N THR A 72 2.37 -3.58 -21.60
CA THR A 72 2.93 -2.25 -21.90
C THR A 72 1.91 -1.15 -21.62
N ASP A 73 0.62 -1.40 -21.89
CA ASP A 73 -0.46 -0.45 -21.62
C ASP A 73 -0.66 -0.21 -20.12
N THR A 74 -0.48 -1.23 -19.29
CA THR A 74 -0.51 -1.10 -17.83
C THR A 74 0.61 -0.17 -17.36
N ILE A 75 1.86 -0.40 -17.78
CA ILE A 75 3.01 0.44 -17.41
C ILE A 75 2.81 1.87 -17.90
N LYS A 76 2.41 2.04 -19.17
CA LYS A 76 2.15 3.36 -19.75
C LYS A 76 1.03 4.09 -19.01
N GLY A 77 -0.06 3.40 -18.69
CA GLY A 77 -1.19 3.96 -17.95
C GLY A 77 -0.80 4.42 -16.55
N TRP A 78 0.04 3.65 -15.86
CA TRP A 78 0.57 4.01 -14.54
C TRP A 78 1.56 5.17 -14.58
N GLU A 79 2.53 5.15 -15.52
CA GLU A 79 3.52 6.22 -15.68
C GLU A 79 2.92 7.55 -16.16
N GLN A 80 1.76 7.50 -16.82
CA GLN A 80 0.97 8.68 -17.21
C GLN A 80 -0.04 9.10 -16.14
N GLY A 81 -0.23 8.30 -15.09
CA GLY A 81 -1.23 8.56 -14.04
C GLY A 81 -2.69 8.35 -14.46
N LYS A 82 -2.95 7.76 -15.63
CA LYS A 82 -4.31 7.41 -16.10
C LYS A 82 -4.95 6.34 -15.22
N ARG A 83 -4.14 5.46 -14.66
CA ARG A 83 -4.53 4.42 -13.71
C ARG A 83 -3.52 4.37 -12.57
N LYS A 84 -3.91 3.83 -11.43
CA LYS A 84 -3.01 3.55 -10.31
C LYS A 84 -2.84 2.04 -10.15
N PRO A 85 -1.64 1.56 -9.77
CA PRO A 85 -1.47 0.18 -9.35
C PRO A 85 -2.31 -0.07 -8.10
N ASP A 86 -2.90 -1.26 -7.99
CA ASP A 86 -3.51 -1.71 -6.75
C ASP A 86 -2.43 -2.04 -5.69
N ALA A 87 -2.86 -2.56 -4.54
CA ALA A 87 -1.93 -2.89 -3.45
C ALA A 87 -0.92 -3.98 -3.88
N ALA A 88 -1.36 -5.01 -4.61
CA ALA A 88 -0.52 -6.11 -5.05
C ALA A 88 0.53 -5.64 -6.07
N ALA A 89 0.09 -4.90 -7.10
CA ALA A 89 0.95 -4.31 -8.11
C ALA A 89 1.94 -3.31 -7.49
N THR A 90 1.53 -2.54 -6.48
CA THR A 90 2.43 -1.62 -5.78
C THR A 90 3.52 -2.37 -5.03
N ASN A 91 3.17 -3.45 -4.31
CA ASN A 91 4.15 -4.30 -3.64
C ASN A 91 5.10 -4.97 -4.64
N TYR A 92 4.57 -5.40 -5.78
CA TYR A 92 5.36 -5.98 -6.85
C TYR A 92 6.38 -4.99 -7.43
N LEU A 93 5.97 -3.75 -7.74
CA LEU A 93 6.87 -2.68 -8.17
C LEU A 93 7.94 -2.37 -7.12
N ARG A 94 7.61 -2.46 -5.83
CA ARG A 94 8.59 -2.29 -4.74
C ARG A 94 9.59 -3.43 -4.67
N LEU A 95 9.15 -4.68 -4.89
CA LEU A 95 10.04 -5.84 -4.99
C LEU A 95 11.01 -5.70 -6.15
N ILE A 96 10.51 -5.30 -7.34
CA ILE A 96 11.34 -5.03 -8.51
C ILE A 96 12.38 -3.95 -8.20
N ARG A 97 11.97 -2.85 -7.55
CA ARG A 97 12.91 -1.78 -7.13
C ARG A 97 13.98 -2.29 -6.16
N ALA A 98 13.62 -3.19 -5.25
CA ALA A 98 14.52 -3.68 -4.21
C ALA A 98 15.52 -4.71 -4.73
N ASN A 99 15.08 -5.65 -5.57
CA ASN A 99 15.93 -6.68 -6.16
C ASN A 99 15.34 -7.18 -7.50
N PRO A 100 15.63 -6.51 -8.62
CA PRO A 100 15.06 -6.87 -9.92
C PRO A 100 15.55 -8.24 -10.40
N GLU A 101 16.81 -8.61 -10.12
CA GLU A 101 17.38 -9.89 -10.52
C GLU A 101 16.69 -11.07 -9.83
N LEU A 102 16.42 -10.96 -8.53
CA LEU A 102 15.67 -11.98 -7.79
C LEU A 102 14.27 -12.16 -8.38
N VAL A 103 13.58 -11.06 -8.69
CA VAL A 103 12.25 -11.13 -9.30
C VAL A 103 12.32 -11.82 -10.65
N LEU A 104 13.24 -11.42 -11.54
CA LEU A 104 13.41 -12.04 -12.85
C LEU A 104 13.74 -13.53 -12.75
N LYS A 105 14.64 -13.92 -11.82
CA LYS A 105 14.97 -15.31 -11.55
C LYS A 105 13.75 -16.10 -11.08
N THR A 106 12.92 -15.51 -10.22
CA THR A 106 11.70 -16.14 -9.70
C THR A 106 10.66 -16.35 -10.79
N LEU A 107 10.54 -15.41 -11.74
CA LEU A 107 9.60 -15.49 -12.86
C LEU A 107 10.03 -16.46 -13.97
N ALA A 108 11.32 -16.83 -14.00
CA ALA A 108 11.88 -17.74 -14.99
C ALA A 108 11.86 -19.22 -14.56
N ALA A 109 11.50 -19.49 -13.30
CA ALA A 109 11.34 -20.83 -12.74
C ALA A 109 9.95 -21.41 -13.04
#